data_AF-A0A1X2E2E5-F1
#
_entry.id   AF-A0A1X2E2E5-F1
#
_cell.length_a   1.000
_cell.length_b   1.000
_cell.length_c   1.000
_cell.angle_alpha   90.00
_cell.angle_beta   90.00
_cell.angle_gamma   90.00
#
_symmetry.space_group_name_H-M   'P 1'
#
loop_
_entity.id
_entity.type
_entity.pdbx_description
1 polymer ?
#
loop_
_entity_poly.entity_id
_entity_poly.type
_entity_poly.pdbx_seq_one_letter_code
_entity_poly.pdbx_strand_id
1 'polypeptide(L)'
;MTTHIRRAITYLAEQHAIGYPNAVHKMGAYSTAKFVELAAGHLDLTEEQVRKFSTFACENKAYHVAMITDALQDAVEAGYSECRRMVDDNVDYLLNCRDEISWRYFPGFEPLPYDADSLGQITQVLVRAGRATPEILTGAFQLAALNAWEDGPISTFFATDPEDKVLVNKIWGRGRDDSGRDAEVVANLLYGATLYQDEVGDSALTPLLELATKWLTIQQQPMGFWRAAWYVGTSYSTYVVVRQLVAAGGYQSAIDRAVRFLRQAPASDPLNRALAMLAMTNADCTPDAEDAALLRHTQFPDGSWEAIPLLDNHARIWGSRAVTTAMCLKALVQQESR
;
A
#
# COMPACT_ATOMS: atom_id res chain seq x y z
N MET A 1 -5.86 22.90 16.81
CA MET A 1 -5.30 21.86 15.92
C MET A 1 -6.41 21.04 15.26
N THR A 2 -7.46 20.69 16.03
CA THR A 2 -8.74 20.06 15.61
C THR A 2 -9.35 20.60 14.31
N THR A 3 -9.21 21.90 14.01
CA THR A 3 -9.76 22.51 12.78
C THR A 3 -9.17 21.94 11.49
N HIS A 4 -7.86 21.64 11.46
CA HIS A 4 -7.22 21.11 10.25
C HIS A 4 -7.62 19.65 9.97
N ILE A 5 -7.69 18.84 11.03
CA ILE A 5 -8.16 17.45 10.95
C ILE A 5 -9.61 17.42 10.47
N ARG A 6 -10.50 18.21 11.06
CA ARG A 6 -11.91 18.29 10.63
C ARG A 6 -12.06 18.71 9.17
N ARG A 7 -11.24 19.66 8.70
CA ARG A 7 -11.24 20.07 7.28
C ARG A 7 -10.78 18.95 6.35
N ALA A 8 -9.74 18.19 6.73
CA ALA A 8 -9.30 17.03 5.97
C ALA A 8 -10.37 15.94 5.90
N ILE A 9 -11.05 15.66 7.03
CA ILE A 9 -12.19 14.74 7.09
C ILE A 9 -13.33 15.22 6.19
N THR A 10 -13.65 16.52 6.24
CA THR A 10 -14.69 17.12 5.39
C THR A 10 -14.37 16.92 3.90
N TYR A 11 -13.13 17.21 3.49
CA TYR A 11 -12.69 16.97 2.12
C TYR A 11 -12.81 15.50 1.71
N LEU A 12 -12.36 14.56 2.57
CA LEU A 12 -12.47 13.13 2.28
C LEU A 12 -13.93 12.65 2.22
N ALA A 13 -14.82 13.22 3.03
CA ALA A 13 -16.25 12.94 2.96
C ALA A 13 -16.88 13.43 1.65
N GLU A 14 -16.48 14.62 1.18
CA GLU A 14 -16.89 15.11 -0.14
C GLU A 14 -16.37 14.21 -1.26
N GLN A 15 -15.11 13.76 -1.20
CA GLN A 15 -14.56 12.81 -2.17
C GLN A 15 -15.29 11.46 -2.14
N HIS A 16 -15.60 10.94 -0.95
CA HIS A 16 -16.35 9.70 -0.77
C HIS A 16 -17.74 9.79 -1.42
N ALA A 17 -18.46 10.89 -1.19
CA ALA A 17 -19.81 11.11 -1.72
C ALA A 17 -19.88 11.07 -3.26
N ILE A 18 -18.78 11.37 -3.94
CA ILE A 18 -18.67 11.33 -5.41
C ILE A 18 -17.80 10.17 -5.92
N GLY A 19 -17.51 9.18 -5.07
CA GLY A 19 -16.82 7.94 -5.45
C GLY A 19 -15.31 8.10 -5.71
N TYR A 20 -14.63 9.00 -5.00
CA TYR A 20 -13.19 9.27 -5.04
C TYR A 20 -12.62 9.45 -6.46
N PRO A 21 -13.07 10.45 -7.24
CA PRO A 21 -12.60 10.67 -8.61
C PRO A 21 -11.10 10.94 -8.69
N ASN A 22 -10.51 11.48 -7.62
CA ASN A 22 -9.08 11.75 -7.52
C ASN A 22 -8.24 10.56 -7.04
N ALA A 23 -8.86 9.44 -6.64
CA ALA A 23 -8.17 8.23 -6.18
C ALA A 23 -8.18 7.14 -7.26
N VAL A 24 -8.11 7.54 -8.53
CA VAL A 24 -8.14 6.63 -9.68
C VAL A 24 -6.81 6.68 -10.43
N HIS A 25 -6.08 5.58 -10.41
CA HIS A 25 -4.93 5.36 -11.28
C HIS A 25 -5.40 4.71 -12.58
N LYS A 26 -5.02 5.27 -13.73
CA LYS A 26 -5.41 4.75 -15.04
C LYS A 26 -4.21 4.18 -15.78
N MET A 27 -4.31 2.92 -16.20
CA MET A 27 -3.38 2.35 -17.18
C MET A 27 -3.79 2.81 -18.58
N GLY A 28 -2.86 3.36 -19.35
CA GLY A 28 -3.14 3.78 -20.73
C GLY A 28 -3.23 2.59 -21.68
N ALA A 29 -4.12 2.67 -22.67
CA ALA A 29 -4.36 1.60 -23.66
C ALA A 29 -3.09 1.10 -24.38
N TYR A 30 -2.11 1.98 -24.63
CA TYR A 30 -0.82 1.57 -25.23
C TYR A 30 -0.02 0.63 -24.31
N SER A 31 0.01 0.91 -23.01
CA SER A 31 0.66 0.04 -22.03
C SER A 31 -0.08 -1.29 -21.96
N THR A 32 -1.42 -1.26 -21.87
CA THR A 32 -2.25 -2.48 -21.84
C THR A 32 -2.05 -3.34 -23.09
N ALA A 33 -2.07 -2.75 -24.29
CA ALA A 33 -1.86 -3.47 -25.54
C ALA A 33 -0.48 -4.14 -25.61
N LYS A 34 0.59 -3.43 -25.20
CA LYS A 34 1.94 -3.99 -25.18
C LYS A 34 2.11 -5.10 -24.15
N PHE A 35 1.48 -4.98 -22.97
CA PHE A 35 1.46 -6.05 -21.98
C PHE A 35 0.69 -7.26 -22.48
N VAL A 36 -0.45 -7.05 -23.14
CA VAL A 36 -1.26 -8.13 -23.73
C VAL A 36 -0.51 -8.82 -24.86
N GLU A 37 0.23 -8.11 -25.72
CA GLU A 37 1.08 -8.73 -26.76
C GLU A 37 2.21 -9.56 -26.16
N LEU A 38 2.91 -9.06 -25.14
CA LEU A 38 3.96 -9.79 -24.44
C LEU A 38 3.40 -11.00 -23.69
N ALA A 39 2.24 -10.84 -23.07
CA ALA A 39 1.58 -11.88 -22.29
C ALA A 39 0.86 -12.91 -23.16
N ALA A 40 0.34 -12.55 -24.35
CA ALA A 40 -0.42 -13.47 -25.20
C ALA A 40 0.41 -14.68 -25.66
N GLY A 41 1.72 -14.50 -25.89
CA GLY A 41 2.63 -15.60 -26.19
C GLY A 41 2.96 -16.52 -25.00
N HIS A 42 2.57 -16.12 -23.79
CA HIS A 42 2.88 -16.81 -22.53
C HIS A 42 1.65 -17.22 -21.70
N LEU A 43 0.47 -16.63 -21.95
CA LEU A 43 -0.75 -16.80 -21.15
C LEU A 43 -1.93 -17.41 -21.92
N ASP A 44 -1.68 -18.04 -23.08
CA ASP A 44 -2.69 -18.71 -23.91
C ASP A 44 -3.98 -17.86 -24.12
N LEU A 45 -3.81 -16.54 -24.29
CA LEU A 45 -4.95 -15.64 -24.46
C LEU A 45 -5.60 -15.86 -25.84
N THR A 46 -6.93 -15.96 -25.87
CA THR A 46 -7.70 -16.03 -27.11
C THR A 46 -7.63 -14.70 -27.89
N GLU A 47 -7.84 -14.73 -29.21
CA GLU A 47 -7.89 -13.50 -30.02
C GLU A 47 -8.96 -12.51 -29.53
N GLU A 48 -10.07 -13.01 -29.00
CA GLU A 48 -11.14 -12.20 -28.40
C GLU A 48 -10.65 -11.49 -27.14
N GLN A 49 -9.94 -12.20 -26.25
CA GLN A 49 -9.34 -11.62 -25.05
C GLN A 49 -8.28 -10.57 -25.42
N VAL A 50 -7.39 -10.87 -26.38
CA VAL A 50 -6.40 -9.91 -26.86
C VAL A 50 -7.08 -8.62 -27.37
N ARG A 51 -8.18 -8.74 -28.12
CA ARG A 51 -8.96 -7.60 -28.61
C ARG A 51 -9.68 -6.85 -27.47
N LYS A 52 -10.30 -7.56 -26.53
CA LYS A 52 -10.94 -6.99 -25.33
C LYS A 52 -9.93 -6.15 -24.55
N PHE A 53 -8.77 -6.72 -24.26
CA PHE A 53 -7.79 -6.12 -23.36
C PHE A 53 -6.93 -5.03 -24.00
N SER A 54 -6.62 -5.12 -25.29
CA SER A 54 -5.91 -4.06 -26.01
C SER A 54 -6.67 -2.72 -26.08
N THR A 55 -7.99 -2.75 -25.83
CA THR A 55 -8.85 -1.54 -25.78
C THR A 55 -9.35 -1.21 -24.37
N PHE A 56 -8.97 -2.01 -23.36
CA PHE A 56 -9.44 -1.85 -22.00
C PHE A 56 -8.73 -0.72 -21.28
N ALA A 57 -9.50 0.25 -20.77
CA ALA A 57 -9.01 1.28 -19.88
C ALA A 57 -9.06 0.77 -18.43
N CYS A 58 -7.95 0.26 -17.91
CA CYS A 58 -7.89 -0.20 -16.54
C CYS A 58 -7.89 0.99 -15.58
N GLU A 59 -8.85 1.04 -14.66
CA GLU A 59 -8.88 2.00 -13.56
C GLU A 59 -8.65 1.25 -12.24
N ASN A 60 -7.62 1.63 -11.47
CA ASN A 60 -7.45 1.19 -10.10
C ASN A 60 -7.99 2.27 -9.17
N LYS A 61 -8.95 1.85 -8.33
CA LYS A 61 -9.44 2.61 -7.19
C LYS A 61 -9.31 1.84 -5.87
N ALA A 62 -9.39 0.51 -5.89
CA ALA A 62 -9.41 -0.34 -4.70
C ALA A 62 -8.19 -0.12 -3.79
N TYR A 63 -6.97 -0.14 -4.34
CA TYR A 63 -5.77 0.04 -3.54
C TYR A 63 -5.76 1.39 -2.81
N HIS A 64 -6.12 2.46 -3.54
CA HIS A 64 -6.13 3.82 -3.00
C HIS A 64 -7.25 4.05 -1.98
N VAL A 65 -8.42 3.43 -2.20
CA VAL A 65 -9.50 3.42 -1.21
C VAL A 65 -9.06 2.70 0.07
N ALA A 66 -8.30 1.61 -0.03
CA ALA A 66 -7.75 0.94 1.13
C ALA A 66 -6.76 1.84 1.91
N MET A 67 -5.87 2.57 1.23
CA MET A 67 -5.00 3.58 1.87
C MET A 67 -5.78 4.70 2.55
N ILE A 68 -6.86 5.19 1.93
CA ILE A 68 -7.73 6.23 2.51
C ILE A 68 -8.46 5.68 3.73
N THR A 69 -8.97 4.45 3.64
CA THR A 69 -9.70 3.77 4.72
C THR A 69 -8.82 3.58 5.95
N ASP A 70 -7.55 3.21 5.75
CA ASP A 70 -6.58 3.08 6.83
C ASP A 70 -6.34 4.41 7.60
N ALA A 71 -6.38 5.54 6.91
CA ALA A 71 -6.32 6.86 7.56
C ALA A 71 -7.62 7.23 8.29
N LEU A 72 -8.78 6.87 7.71
CA LEU A 72 -10.08 7.10 8.33
C LEU A 72 -10.27 6.23 9.58
N GLN A 73 -9.71 5.02 9.62
CA GLN A 73 -9.69 4.16 10.82
C GLN A 73 -8.93 4.81 11.97
N ASP A 74 -7.75 5.40 11.72
CA ASP A 74 -7.01 6.17 12.74
C ASP A 74 -7.86 7.36 13.26
N ALA A 75 -8.58 8.05 12.36
CA ALA A 75 -9.46 9.15 12.76
C ALA A 75 -10.61 8.65 13.65
N VAL A 76 -11.23 7.51 13.33
CA VAL A 76 -12.27 6.89 14.17
C VAL A 76 -11.72 6.54 15.56
N GLU A 77 -10.53 5.93 15.63
CA GLU A 77 -9.86 5.58 16.89
C GLU A 77 -9.54 6.82 17.74
N ALA A 78 -9.22 7.95 17.10
CA ALA A 78 -9.02 9.24 17.75
C ALA A 78 -10.31 10.00 18.11
N GLY A 79 -11.48 9.37 17.94
CA GLY A 79 -12.78 9.93 18.37
C GLY A 79 -13.56 10.68 17.28
N TYR A 80 -13.09 10.73 16.04
CA TYR A 80 -13.84 11.30 14.91
C TYR A 80 -14.84 10.28 14.34
N SER A 81 -15.87 9.99 15.13
CA SER A 81 -16.87 8.94 14.84
C SER A 81 -17.64 9.14 13.53
N GLU A 82 -17.71 10.36 13.00
CA GLU A 82 -18.29 10.68 11.69
C GLU A 82 -17.60 9.96 10.53
N CYS A 83 -16.33 9.54 10.70
CA CYS A 83 -15.58 8.78 9.71
C CYS A 83 -16.06 7.32 9.59
N ARG A 84 -16.77 6.78 10.59
CA ARG A 84 -17.12 5.35 10.66
C ARG A 84 -17.92 4.88 9.45
N ARG A 85 -18.91 5.67 9.02
CA ARG A 85 -19.73 5.32 7.85
C ARG A 85 -18.88 5.19 6.59
N MET A 86 -17.93 6.10 6.37
CA MET A 86 -17.03 6.00 5.21
C MET A 86 -16.12 4.78 5.29
N VAL A 87 -15.68 4.39 6.50
CA VAL A 87 -14.91 3.16 6.70
C VAL A 87 -15.75 1.94 6.31
N ASP A 88 -16.98 1.84 6.81
CA ASP A 88 -17.87 0.71 6.54
C ASP A 88 -18.19 0.61 5.03
N ASP A 89 -18.57 1.73 4.41
CA ASP A 89 -18.87 1.81 2.97
C ASP A 89 -17.63 1.42 2.12
N ASN A 90 -16.44 1.89 2.49
CA ASN A 90 -15.20 1.53 1.80
C ASN A 90 -14.84 0.05 1.99
N VAL A 91 -15.01 -0.51 3.19
CA VAL A 91 -14.72 -1.93 3.46
C VAL A 91 -15.60 -2.83 2.61
N ASP A 92 -16.90 -2.53 2.53
CA ASP A 92 -17.81 -3.29 1.68
C ASP A 92 -17.45 -3.15 0.19
N TYR A 93 -17.02 -1.95 -0.25
CA TYR A 93 -16.47 -1.77 -1.60
C TYR A 93 -15.22 -2.63 -1.86
N LEU A 94 -14.27 -2.69 -0.93
CA LEU A 94 -13.05 -3.49 -1.07
C LEU A 94 -13.35 -4.99 -1.13
N LEU A 95 -14.28 -5.48 -0.31
CA LEU A 95 -14.74 -6.87 -0.36
C LEU A 95 -15.37 -7.21 -1.72
N ASN A 96 -16.17 -6.29 -2.28
CA ASN A 96 -16.77 -6.45 -3.61
C ASN A 96 -15.75 -6.36 -4.77
N CYS A 97 -14.55 -5.79 -4.53
CA CYS A 97 -13.47 -5.77 -5.52
C CYS A 97 -12.62 -7.04 -5.52
N ARG A 98 -12.82 -7.94 -4.55
CA ARG A 98 -12.13 -9.23 -4.50
C ARG A 98 -12.58 -10.08 -5.69
N ASP A 99 -11.63 -10.69 -6.38
CA ASP A 99 -11.96 -11.72 -7.37
C ASP A 99 -12.08 -13.08 -6.68
N GLU A 100 -12.05 -14.18 -7.44
CA GLU A 100 -12.18 -15.54 -6.94
C GLU A 100 -11.22 -15.86 -5.78
N ILE A 101 -9.94 -15.49 -5.91
CA ILE A 101 -8.90 -15.88 -4.93
C ILE A 101 -8.41 -14.70 -4.09
N SER A 102 -8.10 -13.56 -4.73
CA SER A 102 -7.46 -12.41 -4.09
C SER A 102 -7.84 -11.12 -4.83
N TRP A 103 -7.12 -10.03 -4.56
CA TRP A 103 -7.26 -8.75 -5.24
C TRP A 103 -6.19 -8.57 -6.31
N ARG A 104 -6.59 -7.92 -7.40
CA ARG A 104 -5.68 -7.38 -8.41
C ARG A 104 -5.61 -5.88 -8.22
N TYR A 105 -4.45 -5.32 -8.51
CA TYR A 105 -4.28 -3.88 -8.58
C TYR A 105 -5.28 -3.22 -9.54
N PHE A 106 -5.60 -3.84 -10.69
CA PHE A 106 -6.68 -3.39 -11.57
C PHE A 106 -7.86 -4.38 -11.55
N PRO A 107 -8.90 -4.15 -10.73
CA PRO A 107 -10.08 -5.01 -10.70
C PRO A 107 -10.72 -5.17 -12.09
N GLY A 108 -11.07 -6.41 -12.46
CA GLY A 108 -11.68 -6.73 -13.75
C GLY A 108 -10.72 -6.80 -14.94
N PHE A 109 -9.41 -6.60 -14.72
CA PHE A 109 -8.38 -6.87 -15.74
C PHE A 109 -7.71 -8.22 -15.45
N GLU A 110 -8.38 -9.31 -15.87
CA GLU A 110 -7.99 -10.68 -15.53
C GLU A 110 -6.53 -11.07 -15.92
N PRO A 111 -5.94 -10.56 -17.03
CA PRO A 111 -4.55 -10.87 -17.38
C PRO A 111 -3.52 -10.41 -16.36
N LEU A 112 -3.82 -9.36 -15.59
CA LEU A 112 -2.94 -8.94 -14.51
C LEU A 112 -3.02 -9.98 -13.37
N PRO A 113 -1.89 -10.48 -12.86
CA PRO A 113 -1.91 -11.38 -11.73
C PRO A 113 -2.46 -10.70 -10.47
N TYR A 114 -2.86 -11.52 -9.50
CA TYR A 114 -3.01 -11.06 -8.12
C TYR A 114 -1.67 -10.54 -7.59
N ASP A 115 -1.71 -9.57 -6.67
CA ASP A 115 -0.50 -8.95 -6.15
C ASP A 115 -0.47 -8.82 -4.62
N ALA A 116 0.76 -8.90 -4.09
CA ALA A 116 1.07 -8.82 -2.68
C ALA A 116 0.75 -7.46 -2.05
N ASP A 117 0.92 -6.37 -2.80
CA ASP A 117 0.72 -5.02 -2.26
C ASP A 117 -0.77 -4.79 -1.96
N SER A 118 -1.64 -5.13 -2.91
CA SER A 118 -3.09 -5.06 -2.76
C SER A 118 -3.59 -6.00 -1.67
N LEU A 119 -3.11 -7.25 -1.63
CA LEU A 119 -3.46 -8.19 -0.57
C LEU A 119 -3.06 -7.65 0.82
N GLY A 120 -1.84 -7.14 0.97
CA GLY A 120 -1.34 -6.58 2.23
C GLY A 120 -2.16 -5.40 2.73
N GLN A 121 -2.34 -4.39 1.87
CA GLN A 121 -3.06 -3.16 2.23
C GLN A 121 -4.53 -3.43 2.58
N ILE A 122 -5.20 -4.31 1.82
CA ILE A 122 -6.62 -4.62 2.06
C ILE A 122 -6.76 -5.51 3.30
N THR A 123 -5.87 -6.48 3.50
CA THR A 123 -5.85 -7.29 4.73
C THR A 123 -5.76 -6.42 5.97
N GLN A 124 -4.83 -5.45 6.00
CA GLN A 124 -4.68 -4.50 7.10
C GLN A 124 -6.01 -3.80 7.41
N VAL A 125 -6.69 -3.26 6.39
CA VAL A 125 -7.96 -2.56 6.55
C VAL A 125 -9.05 -3.49 7.08
N LEU A 126 -9.16 -4.70 6.53
CA LEU A 126 -10.17 -5.68 6.93
C LEU A 126 -9.98 -6.15 8.38
N VAL A 127 -8.73 -6.41 8.80
CA VAL A 127 -8.42 -6.79 10.18
C VAL A 127 -8.83 -5.67 11.14
N ARG A 128 -8.40 -4.44 10.88
CA ARG A 128 -8.73 -3.27 11.72
C ARG A 128 -10.22 -2.94 11.75
N ALA A 129 -10.97 -3.31 10.71
CA ALA A 129 -12.42 -3.16 10.67
C ALA A 129 -13.18 -4.31 11.39
N GLY A 130 -12.48 -5.36 11.85
CA GLY A 130 -13.12 -6.57 12.37
C GLY A 130 -13.85 -7.39 11.30
N ARG A 131 -13.41 -7.27 10.03
CA ARG A 131 -14.05 -7.89 8.86
C ARG A 131 -13.16 -8.91 8.15
N ALA A 132 -11.95 -9.14 8.64
CA ALA A 132 -11.09 -10.23 8.18
C ALA A 132 -11.59 -11.57 8.72
N THR A 133 -11.75 -12.56 7.83
CA THR A 133 -12.09 -13.94 8.21
C THR A 133 -11.25 -14.94 7.41
N PRO A 134 -11.06 -16.18 7.90
CA PRO A 134 -10.38 -17.23 7.15
C PRO A 134 -10.98 -17.47 5.76
N GLU A 135 -12.31 -17.45 5.64
CA GLU A 135 -13.01 -17.67 4.37
C GLU A 135 -12.62 -16.64 3.30
N ILE A 136 -12.33 -15.42 3.71
CA ILE A 136 -11.93 -14.34 2.81
C ILE A 136 -10.46 -14.49 2.40
N LEU A 137 -9.58 -14.84 3.34
CA LEU A 137 -8.13 -14.66 3.20
C LEU A 137 -7.32 -15.95 3.03
N THR A 138 -7.83 -17.13 3.41
CA THR A 138 -7.06 -18.39 3.36
C THR A 138 -6.52 -18.68 1.96
N GLY A 139 -7.35 -18.59 0.92
CA GLY A 139 -6.92 -18.83 -0.47
C GLY A 139 -5.88 -17.80 -0.95
N ALA A 140 -6.08 -16.53 -0.60
CA ALA A 140 -5.15 -15.45 -0.96
C ALA A 140 -3.78 -15.63 -0.28
N PHE A 141 -3.75 -15.99 1.01
CA PHE A 141 -2.51 -16.25 1.74
C PHE A 141 -1.81 -17.52 1.28
N GLN A 142 -2.55 -18.58 0.90
CA GLN A 142 -1.95 -19.78 0.30
C GLN A 142 -1.29 -19.45 -1.04
N LEU A 143 -1.95 -18.67 -1.89
CA LEU A 143 -1.38 -18.22 -3.16
C LEU A 143 -0.14 -17.33 -2.94
N ALA A 144 -0.16 -16.43 -1.96
CA ALA A 144 1.00 -15.63 -1.60
C ALA A 144 2.17 -16.49 -1.07
N ALA A 145 1.88 -17.47 -0.20
CA ALA A 145 2.89 -18.39 0.32
C ALA A 145 3.54 -19.25 -0.77
N LEU A 146 2.78 -19.66 -1.79
CA LEU A 146 3.28 -20.38 -2.97
C LEU A 146 4.33 -19.56 -3.75
N ASN A 147 4.24 -18.23 -3.67
CA ASN A 147 5.13 -17.28 -4.33
C ASN A 147 6.26 -16.78 -3.41
N ALA A 148 6.49 -17.46 -2.28
CA ALA A 148 7.63 -17.18 -1.42
C ALA A 148 8.95 -17.70 -2.02
N TRP A 149 10.03 -17.02 -1.65
CA TRP A 149 11.40 -17.44 -1.90
C TRP A 149 11.95 -18.21 -0.69
N GLU A 150 12.97 -19.03 -0.91
CA GLU A 150 13.59 -19.85 0.14
C GLU A 150 14.12 -19.01 1.31
N ASP A 151 14.51 -17.76 1.06
CA ASP A 151 14.97 -16.80 2.04
C ASP A 151 13.86 -15.87 2.58
N GLY A 152 12.60 -16.21 2.33
CA GLY A 152 11.42 -15.62 2.98
C GLY A 152 10.56 -14.62 2.18
N PRO A 153 11.10 -13.67 1.40
CA PRO A 153 10.26 -12.66 0.77
C PRO A 153 9.33 -13.29 -0.25
N ILE A 154 8.24 -12.59 -0.52
CA ILE A 154 7.17 -13.04 -1.40
C ILE A 154 7.17 -12.13 -2.62
N SER A 155 7.04 -12.71 -3.81
CA SER A 155 7.01 -11.93 -5.05
C SER A 155 5.81 -10.99 -5.12
N THR A 156 5.99 -9.82 -5.73
CA THR A 156 4.94 -8.81 -5.94
C THR A 156 3.75 -9.38 -6.67
N PHE A 157 3.96 -10.09 -7.79
CA PHE A 157 2.89 -10.75 -8.54
C PHE A 157 2.88 -12.25 -8.28
N PHE A 158 1.68 -12.80 -8.14
CA PHE A 158 1.48 -14.20 -7.82
C PHE A 158 1.25 -15.04 -9.08
N ALA A 159 2.13 -16.02 -9.29
CA ALA A 159 1.88 -17.12 -10.19
C ALA A 159 1.04 -18.20 -9.50
N THR A 160 0.12 -18.83 -10.25
CA THR A 160 -0.62 -20.01 -9.76
C THR A 160 0.22 -21.27 -9.84
N ASP A 161 1.21 -21.31 -10.73
CA ASP A 161 2.27 -22.30 -10.76
C ASP A 161 3.56 -21.70 -10.16
N PRO A 162 4.14 -22.28 -9.10
CA PRO A 162 5.37 -21.75 -8.49
C PRO A 162 6.58 -21.74 -9.44
N GLU A 163 6.59 -22.57 -10.50
CA GLU A 163 7.67 -22.57 -11.50
C GLU A 163 7.64 -21.29 -12.35
N ASP A 164 6.47 -20.68 -12.52
CA ASP A 164 6.26 -19.49 -13.34
C ASP A 164 6.51 -18.18 -12.60
N LYS A 165 6.80 -18.19 -11.29
CA LYS A 165 6.92 -16.97 -10.47
C LYS A 165 7.90 -15.95 -11.05
N VAL A 166 9.03 -16.42 -11.60
CA VAL A 166 10.04 -15.56 -12.24
C VAL A 166 9.51 -15.00 -13.55
N LEU A 167 8.85 -15.82 -14.37
CA LEU A 167 8.29 -15.38 -15.64
C LEU A 167 7.18 -14.33 -15.43
N VAL A 168 6.28 -14.57 -14.48
CA VAL A 168 5.21 -13.64 -14.13
C VAL A 168 5.77 -12.29 -13.68
N ASN A 169 6.78 -12.29 -12.80
CA ASN A 169 7.38 -11.05 -12.32
C ASN A 169 8.32 -10.41 -13.36
N LYS A 170 8.84 -11.15 -14.33
CA LYS A 170 9.50 -10.58 -15.51
C LYS A 170 8.53 -9.84 -16.43
N ILE A 171 7.33 -10.37 -16.62
CA ILE A 171 6.31 -9.77 -17.49
C ILE A 171 5.70 -8.52 -16.84
N TRP A 172 5.34 -8.64 -15.56
CA TRP A 172 4.53 -7.62 -14.87
C TRP A 172 5.32 -6.74 -13.91
N GLY A 173 6.47 -7.19 -13.43
CA GLY A 173 7.27 -6.53 -12.41
C GLY A 173 8.08 -5.32 -12.91
N ARG A 174 8.61 -4.56 -11.95
CA ARG A 174 9.50 -3.41 -12.15
C ARG A 174 10.85 -3.57 -11.46
N GLY A 175 11.09 -4.73 -10.87
CA GLY A 175 12.24 -5.00 -10.02
C GLY A 175 13.57 -4.72 -10.72
N ARG A 176 14.62 -4.52 -9.91
CA ARG A 176 16.00 -4.53 -10.42
C ARG A 176 16.39 -5.85 -11.08
N ASP A 177 15.66 -6.89 -10.71
CA ASP A 177 15.71 -8.23 -11.26
C ASP A 177 14.29 -8.75 -11.45
N ASP A 178 14.19 -9.84 -12.20
CA ASP A 178 12.93 -10.50 -12.56
C ASP A 178 12.29 -11.26 -11.37
N SER A 179 12.76 -11.03 -10.12
CA SER A 179 12.31 -11.79 -8.94
C SER A 179 10.99 -11.31 -8.35
N GLY A 180 10.67 -10.03 -8.54
CA GLY A 180 9.51 -9.38 -7.91
C GLY A 180 9.66 -9.17 -6.40
N ARG A 181 10.88 -9.21 -5.85
CA ARG A 181 11.13 -9.08 -4.41
C ARG A 181 11.26 -7.61 -4.00
N ASP A 182 10.16 -6.86 -4.10
CA ASP A 182 10.15 -5.43 -3.82
C ASP A 182 9.94 -5.18 -2.31
N ALA A 183 10.88 -4.49 -1.66
CA ALA A 183 10.92 -4.39 -0.20
C ALA A 183 9.68 -3.75 0.41
N GLU A 184 9.13 -2.71 -0.24
CA GLU A 184 7.91 -2.05 0.21
C GLU A 184 6.67 -2.94 0.08
N VAL A 185 6.61 -3.76 -0.97
CA VAL A 185 5.49 -4.66 -1.25
C VAL A 185 5.50 -5.81 -0.24
N VAL A 186 6.68 -6.42 -0.05
CA VAL A 186 6.89 -7.45 0.97
C VAL A 186 6.50 -6.91 2.34
N ALA A 187 7.01 -5.74 2.73
CA ALA A 187 6.68 -5.16 4.04
C ALA A 187 5.18 -4.88 4.22
N ASN A 188 4.48 -4.43 3.18
CA ASN A 188 3.04 -4.20 3.26
C ASN A 188 2.25 -5.52 3.45
N LEU A 189 2.60 -6.57 2.70
CA LEU A 189 1.99 -7.89 2.85
C LEU A 189 2.24 -8.47 4.26
N LEU A 190 3.50 -8.41 4.72
CA LEU A 190 3.85 -8.91 6.05
C LEU A 190 3.12 -8.16 7.15
N TYR A 191 2.94 -6.84 7.02
CA TYR A 191 2.19 -6.05 8.01
C TYR A 191 0.73 -6.47 8.09
N GLY A 192 0.06 -6.65 6.95
CA GLY A 192 -1.29 -7.22 6.93
C GLY A 192 -1.36 -8.62 7.56
N ALA A 193 -0.38 -9.48 7.28
CA ALA A 193 -0.32 -10.84 7.79
C ALA A 193 0.01 -10.91 9.30
N THR A 194 0.87 -10.03 9.82
CA THR A 194 1.16 -9.89 11.25
C THR A 194 -0.11 -9.46 11.99
N LEU A 195 -0.80 -8.43 11.53
CA LEU A 195 -2.09 -8.02 12.14
C LEU A 195 -3.13 -9.13 12.10
N TYR A 196 -3.21 -9.87 10.98
CA TYR A 196 -4.10 -11.02 10.88
C TYR A 196 -3.74 -12.12 11.89
N GLN A 197 -2.45 -12.41 12.06
CA GLN A 197 -1.99 -13.39 13.05
C GLN A 197 -2.41 -12.98 14.46
N ASP A 198 -2.22 -11.71 14.82
CA ASP A 198 -2.51 -11.21 16.17
C ASP A 198 -4.01 -11.22 16.49
N GLU A 199 -4.86 -10.90 15.51
CA GLU A 199 -6.31 -10.69 15.73
C GLU A 199 -7.18 -11.89 15.34
N VAL A 200 -6.75 -12.69 14.36
CA VAL A 200 -7.55 -13.79 13.78
C VAL A 200 -6.88 -15.14 14.01
N GLY A 201 -5.56 -15.21 13.87
CA GLY A 201 -4.76 -16.41 14.11
C GLY A 201 -3.90 -16.82 12.91
N ASP A 202 -3.35 -18.03 12.96
CA ASP A 202 -2.33 -18.47 12.00
C ASP A 202 -2.84 -18.58 10.56
N SER A 203 -1.93 -18.33 9.62
CA SER A 203 -2.16 -18.43 8.18
C SER A 203 -1.01 -19.13 7.46
N ALA A 204 -1.16 -19.34 6.15
CA ALA A 204 -0.06 -19.85 5.31
C ALA A 204 1.17 -18.92 5.28
N LEU A 205 1.02 -17.65 5.65
CA LEU A 205 2.12 -16.69 5.72
C LEU A 205 2.84 -16.68 7.07
N THR A 206 2.22 -17.22 8.14
CA THR A 206 2.79 -17.25 9.49
C THR A 206 4.24 -17.77 9.53
N PRO A 207 4.59 -18.92 8.89
CA PRO A 207 5.95 -19.43 8.94
C PRO A 207 6.99 -18.54 8.22
N LEU A 208 6.53 -17.62 7.37
CA LEU A 208 7.39 -16.74 6.57
C LEU A 208 7.67 -15.41 7.25
N LEU A 209 6.88 -15.00 8.25
CA LEU A 209 6.93 -13.67 8.85
C LEU A 209 8.32 -13.30 9.36
N GLU A 210 8.93 -14.16 10.18
CA GLU A 210 10.25 -13.89 10.76
C GLU A 210 11.34 -13.82 9.69
N LEU A 211 11.32 -14.77 8.75
CA LEU A 211 12.34 -14.89 7.71
C LEU A 211 12.28 -13.70 6.73
N ALA A 212 11.09 -13.36 6.25
CA ALA A 212 10.88 -12.24 5.35
C ALA A 212 11.15 -10.89 6.05
N THR A 213 10.81 -10.75 7.34
CA THR A 213 11.12 -9.55 8.11
C THR A 213 12.64 -9.38 8.33
N LYS A 214 13.36 -10.48 8.60
CA LYS A 214 14.84 -10.45 8.61
C LYS A 214 15.40 -10.02 7.26
N TRP A 215 14.84 -10.54 6.15
CA TRP A 215 15.26 -10.13 4.81
C TRP A 215 15.10 -8.62 4.58
N LEU A 216 14.03 -7.98 5.08
CA LEU A 216 13.86 -6.52 4.99
C LEU A 216 15.04 -5.77 5.62
N THR A 217 15.59 -6.24 6.76
CA THR A 217 16.75 -5.59 7.39
C THR A 217 18.01 -5.66 6.55
N ILE A 218 18.17 -6.72 5.74
CA ILE A 218 19.29 -6.90 4.81
C ILE A 218 19.14 -5.95 3.61
N GLN A 219 17.90 -5.65 3.18
CA GLN A 219 17.64 -4.74 2.07
C GLN A 219 17.81 -3.24 2.42
N GLN A 220 17.97 -2.92 3.72
CA GLN A 220 18.13 -1.55 4.16
C GLN A 220 19.40 -0.94 3.53
N GLN A 221 19.25 0.23 2.92
CA GLN A 221 20.37 0.93 2.29
C GLN A 221 21.34 1.46 3.36
N PRO A 222 22.62 1.73 3.01
CA PRO A 222 23.61 2.22 3.97
C PRO A 222 23.19 3.48 4.74
N MET A 223 22.41 4.35 4.11
CA MET A 223 21.88 5.57 4.74
C MET A 223 20.70 5.32 5.69
N GLY A 224 20.10 4.13 5.71
CA GLY A 224 19.00 3.78 6.61
C GLY A 224 17.60 3.71 5.99
N PHE A 225 17.44 4.01 4.70
CA PHE A 225 16.16 3.94 4.00
C PHE A 225 16.00 2.65 3.19
N TRP A 226 14.80 2.41 2.67
CA TRP A 226 14.52 1.36 1.69
C TRP A 226 14.20 1.96 0.33
N ARG A 227 14.74 1.38 -0.74
CA ARG A 227 14.44 1.83 -2.11
C ARG A 227 13.09 1.26 -2.53
N ALA A 228 12.22 2.11 -3.07
CA ALA A 228 10.97 1.67 -3.68
C ALA A 228 11.18 1.24 -5.13
N ALA A 229 10.42 0.25 -5.58
CA ALA A 229 10.28 -0.16 -6.97
C ALA A 229 9.06 0.49 -7.63
N TRP A 230 7.97 0.67 -6.87
CA TRP A 230 6.68 1.15 -7.38
C TRP A 230 6.32 2.57 -6.97
N TYR A 231 6.99 3.09 -5.93
CA TYR A 231 6.67 4.38 -5.33
C TYR A 231 7.73 5.43 -5.61
N VAL A 232 7.29 6.69 -5.68
CA VAL A 232 8.19 7.83 -5.88
C VAL A 232 8.88 8.18 -4.56
N GLY A 233 10.20 8.31 -4.61
CA GLY A 233 11.02 8.68 -3.46
C GLY A 233 11.30 7.51 -2.52
N THR A 234 11.59 7.82 -1.25
CA THR A 234 12.04 6.84 -0.25
C THR A 234 11.16 6.81 0.99
N SER A 235 10.27 7.77 1.18
CA SER A 235 9.49 7.89 2.41
C SER A 235 8.44 6.78 2.53
N TYR A 236 7.77 6.41 1.43
CA TYR A 236 6.74 5.38 1.48
C TYR A 236 7.31 4.00 1.84
N SER A 237 8.32 3.55 1.09
CA SER A 237 9.02 2.29 1.36
C SER A 237 9.60 2.25 2.77
N THR A 238 10.19 3.35 3.23
CA THR A 238 10.73 3.43 4.60
C THR A 238 9.62 3.36 5.65
N TYR A 239 8.51 4.06 5.46
CA TYR A 239 7.36 4.00 6.35
C TYR A 239 6.78 2.59 6.47
N VAL A 240 6.49 1.93 5.34
CA VAL A 240 5.85 0.61 5.38
C VAL A 240 6.77 -0.48 5.95
N VAL A 241 8.08 -0.35 5.73
CA VAL A 241 9.07 -1.26 6.36
C VAL A 241 9.18 -0.98 7.85
N VAL A 242 9.28 0.28 8.28
CA VAL A 242 9.40 0.62 9.71
C VAL A 242 8.21 0.11 10.51
N ARG A 243 6.97 0.31 10.03
CA ARG A 243 5.79 -0.22 10.76
C ARG A 243 5.81 -1.75 10.86
N GLN A 244 6.31 -2.46 9.85
CA GLN A 244 6.45 -3.92 9.92
C GLN A 244 7.52 -4.34 10.93
N LEU A 245 8.68 -3.67 10.91
CA LEU A 245 9.75 -3.96 11.86
C LEU A 245 9.33 -3.68 13.31
N VAL A 246 8.51 -2.65 13.52
CA VAL A 246 7.91 -2.35 14.83
C VAL A 246 6.93 -3.45 15.24
N ALA A 247 5.98 -3.81 14.38
CA ALA A 247 4.97 -4.82 14.67
C ALA A 247 5.59 -6.21 14.96
N ALA A 248 6.63 -6.59 14.22
CA ALA A 248 7.33 -7.85 14.43
C ALA A 248 8.22 -7.87 15.69
N GLY A 249 8.63 -6.69 16.19
CA GLY A 249 9.51 -6.55 17.35
C GLY A 249 10.96 -7.01 17.11
N GLY A 250 11.90 -6.58 17.97
CA GLY A 250 13.29 -7.06 17.94
C GLY A 250 14.21 -6.47 16.86
N TYR A 251 13.77 -5.46 16.10
CA TYR A 251 14.54 -4.87 14.98
C TYR A 251 15.03 -3.43 15.21
N GLN A 252 15.25 -3.03 16.48
CA GLN A 252 15.55 -1.64 16.87
C GLN A 252 16.72 -1.01 16.09
N SER A 253 17.79 -1.76 15.82
CA SER A 253 18.95 -1.25 15.07
C SER A 253 18.58 -0.76 13.66
N ALA A 254 17.73 -1.50 12.94
CA ALA A 254 17.27 -1.09 11.61
C ALA A 254 16.32 0.12 11.70
N ILE A 255 15.42 0.12 12.69
CA ILE A 255 14.49 1.21 12.97
C ILE A 255 15.25 2.51 13.28
N ASP A 256 16.25 2.47 14.16
CA ASP A 256 17.06 3.64 14.55
C ASP A 256 17.80 4.27 13.36
N ARG A 257 18.31 3.43 12.44
CA ARG A 257 18.94 3.93 11.20
C ARG A 257 17.92 4.64 10.31
N ALA A 258 16.71 4.11 10.21
CA ALA A 258 15.64 4.73 9.43
C ALA A 258 15.19 6.07 10.04
N VAL A 259 15.01 6.13 11.36
CA VAL A 259 14.68 7.39 12.05
C VAL A 259 15.79 8.43 11.86
N ARG A 260 17.06 8.01 11.95
CA ARG A 260 18.19 8.92 11.70
C ARG A 260 18.18 9.47 10.28
N PHE A 261 17.92 8.62 9.28
CA PHE A 261 17.77 9.05 7.89
C PHE A 261 16.68 10.11 7.73
N LEU A 262 15.48 9.83 8.26
CA LEU A 262 14.32 10.71 8.11
C LEU A 262 14.55 12.09 8.77
N ARG A 263 15.29 12.14 9.89
CA ARG A 263 15.68 13.41 10.53
C ARG A 263 16.71 14.21 9.73
N GLN A 264 17.59 13.54 8.99
CA GLN A 264 18.65 14.19 8.21
C GLN A 264 18.19 14.64 6.82
N ALA A 265 17.11 14.04 6.31
CA ALA A 265 16.55 14.31 4.99
C ALA A 265 15.07 14.71 5.12
N PRO A 266 14.76 15.88 5.71
CA PRO A 266 13.38 16.33 5.85
C PRO A 266 12.73 16.47 4.47
N ALA A 267 11.53 15.94 4.34
CA ALA A 267 10.77 16.01 3.10
C ALA A 267 10.29 17.44 2.83
N SER A 268 10.28 17.84 1.56
CA SER A 268 9.84 19.18 1.14
C SER A 268 8.32 19.25 0.92
N ASP A 269 7.70 18.16 0.50
CA ASP A 269 6.28 18.07 0.16
C ASP A 269 5.43 17.44 1.28
N PRO A 270 4.09 17.67 1.29
CA PRO A 270 3.23 17.21 2.37
C PRO A 270 3.10 15.68 2.47
N LEU A 271 3.12 14.95 1.35
CA LEU A 271 2.97 13.49 1.38
C LEU A 271 4.18 12.83 2.02
N ASN A 272 5.39 13.13 1.54
CA ASN A 272 6.61 12.55 2.03
C ASN A 272 6.90 12.97 3.48
N ARG A 273 6.49 14.18 3.87
CA ARG A 273 6.55 14.63 5.27
C ARG A 273 5.61 13.84 6.17
N ALA A 274 4.35 13.65 5.75
CA ALA A 274 3.39 12.85 6.50
C ALA A 274 3.89 11.40 6.67
N LEU A 275 4.44 10.79 5.62
CA LEU A 275 5.03 9.44 5.68
C LEU A 275 6.23 9.36 6.64
N ALA A 276 7.12 10.37 6.64
CA ALA A 276 8.23 10.44 7.58
C ALA A 276 7.75 10.58 9.04
N MET A 277 6.75 11.43 9.28
CA MET A 277 6.12 11.57 10.60
C MET A 277 5.49 10.26 11.07
N LEU A 278 4.76 9.56 10.19
CA LEU A 278 4.17 8.26 10.49
C LEU A 278 5.23 7.21 10.81
N ALA A 279 6.32 7.15 10.04
CA ALA A 279 7.42 6.21 10.30
C ALA A 279 8.07 6.48 11.68
N MET A 280 8.36 7.74 12.00
CA MET A 280 8.90 8.12 13.31
C MET A 280 7.90 7.80 14.44
N THR A 281 6.63 8.10 14.23
CA THR A 281 5.58 7.84 15.22
C THR A 281 5.41 6.34 15.48
N ASN A 282 5.46 5.48 14.45
CA ASN A 282 5.45 4.03 14.66
C ASN A 282 6.70 3.55 15.42
N ALA A 283 7.85 4.17 15.19
CA ALA A 283 9.09 3.88 15.90
C ALA A 283 9.17 4.47 17.32
N ASP A 284 8.04 4.89 17.90
CA ASP A 284 7.96 5.61 19.18
C ASP A 284 8.87 6.83 19.31
N CYS A 285 9.20 7.44 18.18
CA CYS A 285 9.98 8.66 18.10
C CYS A 285 9.05 9.84 17.83
N THR A 286 9.22 10.93 18.58
CA THR A 286 8.52 12.18 18.31
C THR A 286 9.04 12.80 17.01
N PRO A 287 8.17 13.06 16.01
CA PRO A 287 8.54 13.86 14.83
C PRO A 287 8.89 15.30 15.21
N ASP A 288 9.50 16.04 14.27
CA ASP A 288 9.76 17.46 14.50
C ASP A 288 8.43 18.23 14.60
N ALA A 289 8.32 19.14 15.58
CA ALA A 289 7.16 20.00 15.73
C ALA A 289 6.96 20.91 14.50
N GLU A 290 8.05 21.26 13.82
CA GLU A 290 8.01 22.02 12.58
C GLU A 290 7.31 21.25 11.45
N ASP A 291 7.47 19.92 11.37
CA ASP A 291 6.82 19.12 10.33
C ASP A 291 5.30 19.20 10.43
N ALA A 292 4.76 19.06 11.64
CA ALA A 292 3.33 19.19 11.88
C ALA A 292 2.82 20.62 11.61
N ALA A 293 3.62 21.64 11.93
CA ALA A 293 3.29 23.02 11.63
C ALA A 293 3.24 23.28 10.11
N LEU A 294 4.20 22.75 9.35
CA LEU A 294 4.26 22.87 7.91
C LEU A 294 3.11 22.13 7.21
N LEU A 295 2.73 20.93 7.67
CA LEU A 295 1.54 20.26 7.15
C LEU A 295 0.29 21.13 7.34
N ARG A 296 0.10 21.72 8.52
CA ARG A 296 -1.04 22.62 8.78
C ARG A 296 -1.00 23.88 7.90
N HIS A 297 0.18 24.45 7.71
CA HIS A 297 0.35 25.67 6.92
C HIS A 297 0.11 25.46 5.41
N THR A 298 0.41 24.26 4.91
CA THR A 298 0.26 23.89 3.49
C THR A 298 -1.11 23.31 3.15
N GLN A 299 -2.02 23.16 4.12
CA GLN A 299 -3.40 22.72 3.86
C GLN A 299 -4.18 23.80 3.09
N PHE A 300 -4.78 23.41 1.97
CA PHE A 300 -5.62 24.30 1.17
C PHE A 300 -6.93 24.68 1.89
N PRO A 301 -7.62 25.77 1.47
CA PRO A 301 -8.91 26.21 2.00
C PRO A 301 -9.99 25.11 2.08
N ASP A 302 -10.02 24.19 1.12
CA ASP A 302 -10.96 23.06 1.08
C ASP A 302 -10.62 21.92 2.06
N GLY A 303 -9.47 21.98 2.74
CA GLY A 303 -9.03 20.94 3.68
C GLY A 303 -8.10 19.89 3.09
N SER A 304 -7.81 19.97 1.79
CA SER A 304 -6.89 19.06 1.11
C SER A 304 -5.44 19.55 1.10
N TRP A 305 -4.55 18.72 0.56
CA TRP A 305 -3.16 19.07 0.23
C TRP A 305 -2.89 18.93 -1.26
N GLU A 306 -1.71 19.38 -1.71
CA GLU A 306 -1.28 19.16 -3.10
C GLU A 306 -1.28 17.66 -3.45
N ALA A 307 -1.61 17.34 -4.71
CA ALA A 307 -1.49 15.98 -5.22
C ALA A 307 -0.01 15.68 -5.48
N ILE A 308 0.63 14.96 -4.57
CA ILE A 308 2.04 14.61 -4.70
C ILE A 308 2.18 13.29 -5.47
N PRO A 309 3.16 13.17 -6.38
CA PRO A 309 3.62 11.90 -6.93
C PRO A 309 3.73 10.80 -5.87
N LEU A 310 2.98 9.73 -6.03
CA LEU A 310 3.01 8.55 -5.15
C LEU A 310 3.56 7.34 -5.89
N LEU A 311 3.03 7.06 -7.09
CA LEU A 311 3.39 5.89 -7.88
C LEU A 311 4.16 6.28 -9.12
N ASP A 312 5.11 5.44 -9.47
CA ASP A 312 5.73 5.42 -10.79
C ASP A 312 5.24 4.14 -11.48
N ASN A 313 4.70 4.23 -12.71
CA ASN A 313 4.46 3.09 -13.60
C ASN A 313 5.00 3.38 -15.03
N HIS A 314 6.15 2.79 -15.40
CA HIS A 314 6.81 2.90 -16.71
C HIS A 314 6.77 4.32 -17.33
N ALA A 315 7.35 5.30 -16.64
CA ALA A 315 7.42 6.71 -17.04
C ALA A 315 6.11 7.52 -16.93
N ARG A 316 5.06 6.95 -16.32
CA ARG A 316 3.90 7.70 -15.86
C ARG A 316 3.92 7.79 -14.35
N ILE A 317 4.10 9.01 -13.86
CA ILE A 317 3.97 9.33 -12.45
C ILE A 317 2.50 9.58 -12.16
N TRP A 318 1.98 8.93 -11.13
CA TRP A 318 0.64 9.15 -10.62
C TRP A 318 0.68 9.68 -9.19
N GLY A 319 -0.17 10.65 -8.91
CA GLY A 319 -0.38 11.22 -7.59
C GLY A 319 -1.86 11.50 -7.36
N SER A 320 -2.27 11.55 -6.09
CA SER A 320 -3.67 11.77 -5.73
C SER A 320 -3.80 12.74 -4.58
N ARG A 321 -4.60 13.79 -4.80
CA ARG A 321 -4.98 14.72 -3.74
C ARG A 321 -5.69 14.01 -2.58
N ALA A 322 -6.54 13.03 -2.88
CA ALA A 322 -7.27 12.27 -1.85
C ALA A 322 -6.31 11.40 -1.02
N VAL A 323 -5.39 10.68 -1.66
CA VAL A 323 -4.41 9.85 -0.95
C VAL A 323 -3.43 10.71 -0.15
N THR A 324 -2.92 11.82 -0.72
CA THR A 324 -2.07 12.75 0.03
C THR A 324 -2.80 13.32 1.24
N THR A 325 -4.06 13.72 1.08
CA THR A 325 -4.87 14.24 2.20
C THR A 325 -5.09 13.18 3.27
N ALA A 326 -5.36 11.93 2.90
CA ALA A 326 -5.49 10.82 3.84
C ALA A 326 -4.20 10.58 4.63
N MET A 327 -3.04 10.56 3.98
CA MET A 327 -1.76 10.38 4.69
C MET A 327 -1.45 11.57 5.63
N CYS A 328 -1.74 12.80 5.22
CA CYS A 328 -1.60 13.98 6.09
C CYS A 328 -2.56 13.94 7.28
N LEU A 329 -3.82 13.53 7.06
CA LEU A 329 -4.79 13.30 8.13
C LEU A 329 -4.26 12.27 9.13
N LYS A 330 -3.80 11.12 8.64
CA LYS A 330 -3.25 10.04 9.46
C LYS A 330 -2.10 10.54 10.34
N ALA A 331 -1.14 11.25 9.75
CA ALA A 331 0.00 11.82 10.48
C ALA A 331 -0.43 12.83 11.55
N LEU A 332 -1.37 13.73 11.24
CA LEU A 332 -1.86 14.74 12.19
C LEU A 332 -2.66 14.13 13.34
N VAL A 333 -3.49 13.11 13.07
CA VAL A 333 -4.27 12.41 14.08
C VAL A 333 -3.35 11.69 15.07
N GLN A 334 -2.36 10.94 14.60
CA GLN A 334 -1.44 10.22 15.49
C GLN A 334 -0.60 11.15 16.38
N GLN A 335 -0.37 12.40 15.95
CA GLN A 335 0.30 13.41 16.76
C GLN A 335 -0.59 13.98 17.88
N GLU A 336 -1.92 14.00 17.71
CA GLU A 336 -2.84 14.49 18.75
C GLU A 336 -3.16 13.40 19.80
N SER A 337 -3.04 12.13 19.45
CA SER A 337 -3.32 11.00 20.35
C SER A 337 -2.18 10.64 21.31
N ARG A 338 -1.05 11.38 21.28
CA ARG A 338 0.11 11.19 22.18
C ARG A 338 0.15 12.28 23.25
#